data_AF-A0A0F9E260-F1
#
_entry.id   AF-A0A0F9E260-F1
#
_cell.length_a   1.000
_cell.length_b   1.000
_cell.length_c   1.000
_cell.angle_alpha   90.00
_cell.angle_beta   90.00
_cell.angle_gamma   90.00
#
_symmetry.space_group_name_H-M   'P 1'
#
loop_
_entity.id
_entity.type
_entity.pdbx_description
1 polymer ?
#
loop_
_entity_poly.entity_id
_entity_poly.type
_entity_poly.pdbx_seq_one_letter_code
_entity_poly.pdbx_strand_id
1 'polypeptide(L)' 'MNGYKAFYKGKSIEVYADTVLEARRKAAEAFKVKANKAYRLAVVLCEKSGQVVTHSTADFG' A
#
# COMPACT_ATOMS: atom_id res chain seq x y z
N MET A 1 -12.05 6.84 5.83
CA MET A 1 -10.60 6.66 5.63
C MET A 1 -10.20 5.24 5.96
N ASN A 2 -9.55 4.57 5.01
CA ASN A 2 -8.99 3.24 5.17
C ASN A 2 -7.46 3.34 5.32
N GLY A 3 -6.88 2.45 6.13
CA GLY A 3 -5.44 2.34 6.28
C GLY A 3 -4.86 1.41 5.21
N TYR A 4 -3.91 1.90 4.44
CA TYR A 4 -3.18 1.10 3.45
C TYR A 4 -1.69 1.09 3.77
N LYS A 5 -1.03 -0.05 3.53
CA LYS A 5 0.43 -0.17 3.64
C LYS A 5 1.01 -0.40 2.26
N ALA A 6 1.87 0.51 1.84
CA ALA A 6 2.56 0.44 0.56
C ALA A 6 3.99 -0.05 0.75
N PHE A 7 4.40 -1.02 -0.08
CA PHE A 7 5.72 -1.61 -0.07
C PHE A 7 6.46 -1.27 -1.37
N TYR A 8 7.71 -0.82 -1.25
CA TYR A 8 8.56 -0.50 -2.38
C TYR A 8 10.03 -0.73 -2.06
N LYS A 9 10.69 -1.63 -2.81
CA LYS A 9 12.13 -1.92 -2.68
C LYS A 9 12.59 -2.19 -1.23
N GLY A 10 11.84 -2.99 -0.49
CA GLY A 10 12.14 -3.33 0.92
C GLY A 10 11.80 -2.23 1.93
N LYS A 11 11.24 -1.10 1.49
CA LYS A 11 10.68 -0.06 2.37
C LYS A 11 9.16 -0.18 2.41
N SER A 12 8.56 0.15 3.54
CA SER A 12 7.10 0.21 3.70
C SER A 12 6.66 1.54 4.30
N ILE A 13 5.52 2.06 3.86
CA ILE A 13 4.88 3.22 4.48
C ILE A 13 3.40 2.95 4.69
N GLU A 14 2.81 3.60 5.69
CA GLU A 14 1.37 3.60 5.92
C GLU A 14 0.76 4.89 5.37
N VAL A 15 -0.30 4.75 4.59
CA VAL A 15 -1.01 5.83 3.92
C VAL A 15 -2.51 5.68 4.16
N TYR A 16 -3.13 6.77 4.58
CA TYR A 16 -4.57 6.84 4.77
C TYR A 16 -5.23 7.45 3.54
N ALA A 17 -6.18 6.72 2.98
CA ALA A 17 -6.93 7.14 1.81
C ALA A 17 -8.30 6.47 1.80
N ASP A 18 -9.23 7.02 1.03
CA ASP A 18 -10.54 6.39 0.87
C ASP A 18 -10.50 5.28 -0.19
N THR A 19 -9.61 5.39 -1.19
CA THR A 19 -9.44 4.40 -2.27
C THR A 19 -7.99 3.91 -2.39
N VAL A 20 -7.83 2.70 -2.94
CA VAL A 20 -6.52 2.12 -3.27
C VAL A 20 -5.74 3.00 -4.27
N LEU A 21 -6.44 3.64 -5.20
CA LEU A 21 -5.82 4.50 -6.21
C LEU A 21 -5.15 5.72 -5.57
N GLU A 22 -5.86 6.37 -4.65
CA GLU A 22 -5.36 7.48 -3.85
C GLU A 22 -4.19 7.05 -2.97
N ALA A 23 -4.29 5.89 -2.31
CA ALA A 23 -3.20 5.32 -1.50
C ALA A 23 -1.94 5.08 -2.34
N ARG A 24 -2.09 4.54 -3.56
CA ARG A 24 -0.97 4.28 -4.47
C ARG A 24 -0.31 5.57 -4.95
N ARG A 25 -1.10 6.61 -5.20
CA ARG A 25 -0.58 7.92 -5.62
C ARG A 25 0.22 8.58 -4.50
N LYS A 26 -0.34 8.63 -3.28
CA LYS A 26 0.36 9.11 -2.08
C LYS A 26 1.65 8.31 -1.81
N ALA A 27 1.60 6.99 -1.97
CA ALA A 27 2.78 6.15 -1.84
C ALA A 27 3.83 6.40 -2.93
N ALA A 28 3.42 6.63 -4.17
CA ALA A 28 4.34 6.97 -5.25
C ALA A 28 5.07 8.28 -5.00
N GLU A 29 4.37 9.30 -4.49
CA GLU A 29 4.94 10.58 -4.09
C GLU A 29 5.94 10.41 -2.94
N ALA A 30 5.55 9.70 -1.89
CA ALA A 30 6.41 9.43 -0.72
C ALA A 30 7.68 8.65 -1.08
N PHE A 31 7.57 7.63 -1.94
CA PHE A 31 8.72 6.85 -2.41
C PHE A 31 9.47 7.52 -3.58
N LYS A 32 9.05 8.70 -4.04
CA LYS A 32 9.58 9.39 -5.22
C LYS A 32 9.64 8.48 -6.45
N VAL A 33 8.62 7.64 -6.61
CA VAL A 33 8.48 6.71 -7.74
C VAL A 33 7.87 7.48 -8.90
N LYS A 34 8.52 7.41 -10.07
CA LYS A 34 7.95 7.97 -11.30
C LYS A 34 6.56 7.40 -11.54
N ALA A 35 5.61 8.23 -12.00
CA ALA A 35 4.22 7.82 -12.23
C ALA A 35 4.10 6.57 -13.11
N ASN A 36 4.97 6.43 -14.12
CA ASN A 36 5.06 5.24 -14.98
C ASN A 36 5.55 3.97 -14.29
N LYS A 37 5.94 4.01 -13.02
CA LYS A 37 6.32 2.86 -12.19
C LYS A 37 5.43 2.72 -10.95
N ALA A 38 4.43 3.58 -10.78
CA ALA A 38 3.51 3.52 -9.64
C ALA A 38 2.73 2.20 -9.59
N TYR A 39 2.51 1.55 -10.74
CA TYR A 39 1.92 0.20 -10.79
C TYR A 39 2.79 -0.88 -10.12
N ARG A 40 4.10 -0.65 -9.93
CA ARG A 40 5.00 -1.57 -9.23
C ARG A 40 4.92 -1.45 -7.71
N LEU A 41 4.22 -0.44 -7.19
CA LEU A 41 3.97 -0.31 -5.77
C LEU A 41 2.96 -1.37 -5.35
N ALA A 42 3.37 -2.25 -4.44
CA ALA A 42 2.45 -3.17 -3.78
C ALA A 42 1.71 -2.38 -2.69
N VAL A 43 0.41 -2.19 -2.86
CA VAL A 43 -0.43 -1.48 -1.90
C VAL A 43 -1.41 -2.49 -1.32
N VAL A 44 -1.35 -2.68 -0.01
CA VAL A 44 -2.16 -3.64 0.73
C VAL A 44 -3.11 -2.86 1.62
N LEU A 45 -4.39 -3.23 1.61
CA LEU A 45 -5.37 -2.72 2.56
C LEU A 45 -5.07 -3.35 3.92
N CYS A 46 -4.69 -2.53 4.90
CA CYS A 46 -4.35 -3.00 6.25
C CYS A 46 -5.47 -2.74 7.25
N GLU A 47 -6.31 -1.74 7.03
CA GLU A 47 -7.48 -1.50 7.88
C GLU A 47 -8.71 -1.20 7.03
N LYS A 48 -9.72 -2.06 7.17
CA LYS A 48 -11.05 -1.84 6.62
C LYS A 48 -12.04 -1.87 7.78
N SER A 49 -12.70 -0.75 8.06
CA SER A 49 -13.68 -0.62 9.15
C SER A 49 -13.18 -1.12 10.53
N GLY A 50 -11.93 -0.80 10.90
CA GLY A 50 -11.37 -1.13 12.22
C GLY A 50 -10.90 -2.57 12.42
N GLN A 51 -10.90 -3.40 11.37
CA GLN A 51 -10.28 -4.72 11.40
C GLN A 51 -8.93 -4.69 10.66
N VAL A 52 -7.89 -5.10 11.36
CA VAL A 52 -6.53 -5.22 10.80
C VAL A 52 -6.50 -6.43 9.87
N VAL A 53 -6.29 -6.18 8.58
CA VAL A 53 -6.15 -7.22 7.56
C VAL A 53 -4.67 -7.56 7.43
N THR A 54 -4.26 -8.63 8.11
CA THR A 54 -2.92 -9.20 7.95
C THR A 54 -2.89 -10.01 6.66
N HIS A 55 -2.31 -9.47 5.60
CA HIS A 55 -2.02 -10.23 4.39
C HIS A 55 -0.73 -11.02 4.65
N SER A 56 -0.87 -12.22 5.23
CA SER A 56 0.24 -13.16 5.38
C SER A 56 0.65 -13.66 4.00
N THR A 57 1.72 -13.11 3.42
CA THR A 57 2.34 -13.60 2.17
C THR A 57 3.12 -14.91 2.36
N ALA A 58 2.67 -15.76 3.29
CA ALA A 58 3.22 -17.09 3.53
C ALA A 58 2.29 -18.12 2.88
N ASP A 59 2.38 -18.25 1.56
CA ASP A 59 1.95 -19.47 0.88
C ASP A 59 3.19 -20.40 0.87
N PHE A 60 3.20 -21.36 1.79
CA PHE A 60 4.11 -22.50 1.73
C PHE A 60 3.40 -23.58 0.90
N GLY A 61 3.88 -23.78 -0.33
CA GLY A 61 3.53 -24.89 -1.20
C GLY A 61 4.74 -25.34 -1.99
#